data_AF-A0A972EPA1-F1
#
_entry.id   AF-A0A972EPA1-F1
#
_cell.length_a   1.000
_cell.length_b   1.000
_cell.length_c   1.000
_cell.angle_alpha   90.00
_cell.angle_beta   90.00
_cell.angle_gamma   90.00
#
_symmetry.space_group_name_H-M   'P 1'
#
loop_
_entity.id
_entity.type
_entity.pdbx_description
1 polymer ?
#
loop_
_entity_poly.entity_id
_entity_poly.type
_entity_poly.pdbx_seq_one_letter_code
_entity_poly.pdbx_strand_id
1 'polypeptide(L)'
;MNLDFKKVYLDQHYPRISPRVFYRDIFPQGQLQAEGESGNLKYNAIAVELFPDEPSKRNKRHTIKDDLNMLEELLTKESFIIIAPISCVGKDRSAKNARFMASLWYELAEPFFTRIR
;
A
#
# COMPACT_ATOMS: atom_id res chain seq x y z
N MET A 1 3.34 32.84 -12.70
CA MET A 1 3.53 31.38 -12.54
C MET A 1 3.10 31.08 -11.10
N ASN A 2 1.92 30.48 -10.90
CA ASN A 2 1.45 30.17 -9.55
C ASN A 2 2.19 28.91 -9.07
N LEU A 3 3.32 29.12 -8.42
CA LEU A 3 4.10 28.05 -7.82
C LEU A 3 3.33 27.60 -6.57
N ASP A 4 2.90 26.35 -6.55
CA ASP A 4 2.19 25.77 -5.40
C ASP A 4 3.10 25.83 -4.18
N PHE A 5 2.92 26.86 -3.35
CA PHE A 5 3.73 27.15 -2.16
C PHE A 5 3.83 25.92 -1.26
N LYS A 6 2.73 25.14 -1.14
CA LYS A 6 2.70 23.91 -0.34
C LYS A 6 3.69 22.89 -0.89
N LYS A 7 3.71 22.68 -2.20
CA LYS A 7 4.65 21.74 -2.84
C LYS A 7 6.09 22.16 -2.61
N VAL A 8 6.41 23.44 -2.80
CA VAL A 8 7.77 23.96 -2.62
C VAL A 8 8.23 23.83 -1.18
N TYR A 9 7.38 24.22 -0.22
CA TYR A 9 7.67 24.12 1.21
C TYR A 9 7.90 22.66 1.63
N LEU A 10 7.05 21.75 1.16
CA LEU A 10 7.20 20.32 1.46
C LEU A 10 8.49 19.75 0.85
N ASP A 11 8.78 20.05 -0.42
CA ASP A 11 9.99 19.55 -1.09
C ASP A 11 11.29 20.09 -0.44
N GLN A 12 11.25 21.28 0.18
CA GLN A 12 12.40 21.89 0.86
C GLN A 12 12.64 21.33 2.27
N HIS A 13 11.58 21.02 3.01
CA HIS A 13 11.67 20.67 4.43
C HIS A 13 11.45 19.18 4.73
N TYR A 14 10.84 18.45 3.81
CA TYR A 14 10.50 17.04 3.99
C TYR A 14 11.07 16.21 2.83
N PRO A 15 12.14 15.43 3.07
CA PRO A 15 12.73 14.61 2.03
C PRO A 15 11.68 13.59 1.53
N ARG A 16 11.54 13.52 0.21
CA ARG A 16 10.62 12.58 -0.42
C ARG A 16 11.19 11.17 -0.30
N ILE A 17 10.44 10.28 0.34
CA ILE A 17 10.78 8.85 0.41
C ILE A 17 10.05 8.08 -0.69
N SER A 18 10.65 6.98 -1.16
CA SER A 18 9.97 6.10 -2.11
C SER A 18 8.87 5.29 -1.41
N PRO A 19 7.81 4.87 -2.12
CA PRO A 19 6.79 4.00 -1.54
C PRO A 19 7.38 2.72 -0.96
N ARG A 20 8.43 2.16 -1.59
CA ARG A 20 9.14 0.99 -1.07
C ARG A 20 9.71 1.23 0.32
N VAL A 21 10.40 2.36 0.53
CA VAL A 21 10.98 2.70 1.84
C VAL A 21 9.85 2.86 2.86
N PHE A 22 8.81 3.61 2.52
CA PHE A 22 7.65 3.80 3.39
C PHE A 22 6.99 2.48 3.82
N TYR A 23 6.71 1.58 2.88
CA TYR A 23 6.08 0.30 3.20
C TYR A 23 7.03 -0.69 3.89
N ARG A 24 8.35 -0.49 3.84
CA ARG A 24 9.30 -1.24 4.66
C ARG A 24 9.33 -0.78 6.10
N ASP A 25 9.10 0.50 6.36
CA ASP A 25 8.95 1.00 7.72
C ASP A 25 7.67 0.46 8.37
N ILE A 26 6.59 0.32 7.58
CA ILE A 26 5.33 -0.31 8.03
C ILE A 26 5.46 -1.83 8.14
N PHE A 27 6.09 -2.47 7.14
CA PHE A 27 6.29 -3.90 7.04
C PHE A 27 7.78 -4.26 6.95
N PRO A 28 8.50 -4.30 8.09
CA PRO A 28 9.90 -4.71 8.11
C PRO A 28 10.11 -6.07 7.45
N GLN A 29 11.27 -6.24 6.82
CA GLN A 29 11.62 -7.47 6.11
C GLN A 29 11.45 -8.70 7.02
N GLY A 30 10.79 -9.72 6.48
CA GLY A 30 10.45 -10.97 7.15
C GLY A 30 9.10 -10.98 7.88
N GLN A 31 8.45 -9.82 8.04
CA GLN A 31 7.14 -9.70 8.70
C GLN A 31 6.00 -10.22 7.81
N LEU A 32 6.09 -9.99 6.49
CA LEU A 32 5.15 -10.55 5.55
C LEU A 32 5.57 -11.97 5.15
N GLN A 33 4.65 -12.70 4.55
CA GLN A 33 4.91 -14.00 3.96
C GLN A 33 5.82 -13.85 2.74
N ALA A 34 6.82 -14.71 2.59
CA ALA A 34 7.66 -14.73 1.40
C ALA A 34 6.89 -15.31 0.19
N GLU A 35 7.39 -15.03 -1.01
CA GLU A 35 6.86 -15.61 -2.24
C GLU A 35 7.01 -17.13 -2.23
N GLY A 36 6.01 -17.86 -2.73
CA GLY A 36 6.01 -19.33 -2.73
C GLY A 36 5.77 -20.02 -1.38
N GLU A 37 5.82 -19.31 -0.24
CA GLU A 37 5.51 -19.89 1.06
C GLU A 37 3.99 -20.04 1.29
N SER A 38 3.58 -21.07 2.03
CA SER A 38 2.20 -21.28 2.51
C SER A 38 2.20 -21.95 3.88
N GLY A 39 1.13 -21.79 4.66
CA GLY A 39 0.94 -22.51 5.94
C GLY A 39 1.75 -21.99 7.14
N ASN A 40 2.54 -20.93 6.99
CA ASN A 40 3.41 -20.38 8.04
C ASN A 40 2.74 -19.34 8.96
N LEU A 41 1.42 -19.16 8.86
CA LEU A 41 0.63 -18.15 9.59
C LEU A 41 1.12 -16.69 9.45
N LYS A 42 2.07 -16.42 8.53
CA LYS A 42 2.55 -15.07 8.27
C LYS A 42 1.49 -14.24 7.55
N TYR A 43 1.57 -12.94 7.76
CA TYR A 43 0.62 -11.99 7.20
C TYR A 43 1.00 -11.58 5.78
N ASN A 44 0.02 -11.09 5.03
CA ASN A 44 0.21 -10.43 3.73
C ASN A 44 -0.39 -9.03 3.78
N ALA A 45 0.28 -8.06 3.14
CA ALA A 45 -0.31 -6.75 2.87
C ALA A 45 -1.16 -6.83 1.60
N ILE A 46 -2.23 -6.02 1.48
CA ILE A 46 -3.10 -6.09 0.30
C ILE A 46 -3.42 -4.74 -0.27
N ALA A 47 -3.23 -4.68 -1.59
CA ALA A 47 -3.65 -3.60 -2.44
C ALA A 47 -5.01 -3.91 -3.11
N VAL A 48 -5.79 -2.87 -3.32
CA VAL A 48 -6.99 -2.88 -4.12
C VAL A 48 -6.81 -1.86 -5.25
N GLU A 49 -6.82 -2.37 -6.47
CA GLU A 49 -6.84 -1.59 -7.71
C GLU A 49 -8.30 -1.25 -8.03
N LEU A 50 -8.59 0.03 -8.12
CA LEU A 50 -9.91 0.61 -8.36
C LEU A 50 -9.96 1.29 -9.73
N PHE A 51 -11.12 1.23 -10.36
CA PHE A 51 -11.37 1.82 -11.68
C PHE A 51 -12.60 2.72 -11.63
N PRO A 52 -12.54 3.88 -10.94
CA PRO A 52 -13.70 4.74 -10.73
C PRO A 52 -14.30 5.27 -12.04
N ASP A 53 -13.46 5.46 -13.06
CA ASP A 53 -13.85 6.00 -14.36
C ASP A 53 -14.27 4.90 -15.36
N GLU A 54 -14.13 3.61 -15.01
CA GLU A 54 -14.48 2.47 -15.86
C GLU A 54 -15.51 1.55 -15.16
N PRO A 55 -16.81 1.90 -15.18
CA PRO A 55 -17.83 1.21 -14.37
C PRO A 55 -18.05 -0.28 -14.73
N SER A 56 -17.65 -0.71 -15.93
CA SER A 56 -17.69 -2.13 -16.35
C SER A 56 -16.55 -2.95 -15.74
N LYS A 57 -15.50 -2.30 -15.23
CA LYS A 57 -14.29 -2.95 -14.74
C LYS A 57 -14.39 -3.19 -13.25
N ARG A 58 -14.25 -4.45 -12.86
CA ARG A 58 -14.25 -4.81 -11.44
C ARG A 58 -12.92 -4.46 -10.80
N ASN A 59 -12.98 -3.97 -9.56
CA ASN A 59 -11.82 -3.76 -8.71
C ASN A 59 -11.01 -5.06 -8.58
N LYS A 60 -9.68 -4.95 -8.66
CA LYS A 60 -8.77 -6.08 -8.51
C LYS A 60 -8.10 -6.02 -7.14
N ARG A 61 -7.87 -7.19 -6.54
CA ARG A 61 -7.14 -7.30 -5.27
C ARG A 61 -5.82 -7.98 -5.52
N HIS A 62 -4.76 -7.43 -4.96
CA HIS A 62 -3.40 -7.94 -5.12
C HIS A 62 -2.78 -8.23 -3.76
N THR A 63 -2.15 -9.39 -3.65
CA THR A 63 -1.43 -9.78 -2.43
C THR A 63 0.00 -9.28 -2.55
N ILE A 64 0.43 -8.47 -1.59
CA ILE A 64 1.81 -8.00 -1.49
C ILE A 64 2.55 -8.90 -0.50
N LYS A 65 3.61 -9.54 -1.01
CA LYS A 65 4.52 -10.41 -0.28
C LYS A 65 5.70 -9.64 0.30
N ASP A 66 6.50 -10.35 1.09
CA ASP A 66 7.64 -9.76 1.79
C ASP A 66 8.71 -9.19 0.87
N ASP A 67 8.75 -9.49 -0.43
CA ASP A 67 9.69 -8.85 -1.37
C ASP A 67 9.24 -7.45 -1.82
N LEU A 68 7.96 -7.12 -1.60
CA LEU A 68 7.24 -5.95 -2.12
C LEU A 68 7.29 -5.82 -3.65
N ASN A 69 7.51 -6.90 -4.41
CA ASN A 69 7.57 -6.82 -5.88
C ASN A 69 6.22 -6.42 -6.48
N MET A 70 5.13 -6.95 -5.92
CA MET A 70 3.76 -6.56 -6.31
C MET A 70 3.48 -5.07 -6.02
N LEU A 71 4.09 -4.48 -4.98
CA LEU A 71 3.98 -3.03 -4.77
C LEU A 71 4.58 -2.28 -5.96
N GLU A 72 5.79 -2.63 -6.38
CA GLU A 72 6.46 -1.98 -7.53
C GLU A 72 5.65 -2.12 -8.83
N GLU A 73 5.07 -3.30 -9.10
CA GLU A 73 4.19 -3.51 -10.26
C GLU A 73 2.96 -2.60 -10.21
N LEU A 74 2.36 -2.42 -9.04
CA LEU A 74 1.20 -1.54 -8.88
C LEU A 74 1.56 -0.07 -9.09
N LEU A 75 2.75 0.36 -8.68
CA LEU A 75 3.23 1.73 -8.91
C LEU A 75 3.39 2.09 -10.40
N THR A 76 3.47 1.09 -11.30
CA THR A 76 3.53 1.35 -12.75
C THR A 76 2.16 1.46 -13.42
N LYS A 77 1.07 1.26 -12.68
CA LYS A 77 -0.30 1.30 -13.22
C LYS A 77 -0.91 2.68 -13.06
N GLU A 78 -1.66 3.11 -14.07
CA GLU A 78 -2.44 4.35 -14.06
C GLU A 78 -3.76 4.25 -13.26
N SER A 79 -4.09 3.03 -12.81
CA SER A 79 -5.27 2.74 -12.00
C SER A 79 -5.13 3.29 -10.58
N PHE A 80 -6.23 3.69 -9.96
CA PHE A 80 -6.20 4.14 -8.57
C PHE A 80 -5.99 2.95 -7.62
N ILE A 81 -4.97 3.01 -6.76
CA ILE A 81 -4.60 1.89 -5.88
C ILE A 81 -4.70 2.31 -4.42
N ILE A 82 -5.38 1.49 -3.62
CA ILE A 82 -5.43 1.62 -2.16
C ILE A 82 -4.68 0.45 -1.55
N ILE A 83 -3.72 0.74 -0.67
CA ILE A 83 -3.06 -0.27 0.16
C ILE A 83 -3.35 0.09 1.62
N ALA A 84 -4.13 -0.75 2.29
CA ALA A 84 -4.37 -0.56 3.71
C ALA A 84 -3.13 -1.02 4.49
N PRO A 85 -2.73 -0.36 5.59
CA PRO A 85 -1.73 -0.85 6.54
C PRO A 85 -2.32 -1.97 7.40
N ILE A 86 -3.03 -2.91 6.76
CA ILE A 86 -3.69 -4.05 7.35
C ILE A 86 -3.02 -5.30 6.80
N SER A 87 -2.58 -6.15 7.71
CA SER A 87 -2.03 -7.44 7.34
C SER A 87 -3.12 -8.54 7.44
N CYS A 88 -3.08 -9.56 6.59
CA CYS A 88 -4.04 -10.66 6.60
C CYS A 88 -3.32 -12.00 6.69
N VAL A 89 -3.75 -12.89 7.60
CA VAL A 89 -3.16 -14.24 7.72
C VAL A 89 -3.59 -15.12 6.54
N GLY A 90 -2.62 -15.75 5.88
CA GLY A 90 -2.89 -16.74 4.83
C GLY A 90 -3.43 -16.15 3.51
N LYS A 91 -4.00 -17.03 2.66
CA LYS A 91 -4.58 -16.69 1.34
C LYS A 91 -6.06 -16.32 1.41
N ASP A 92 -6.82 -16.93 2.32
CA ASP A 92 -8.26 -16.67 2.48
C ASP A 92 -8.52 -15.46 3.37
N ARG A 93 -9.43 -14.59 2.95
CA ARG A 93 -9.68 -13.28 3.58
C ARG A 93 -11.11 -13.17 4.11
N SER A 94 -11.43 -14.00 5.10
CA SER A 94 -12.56 -13.66 5.98
C SER A 94 -12.15 -12.49 6.90
N ALA A 95 -13.10 -11.68 7.37
CA ALA A 95 -12.82 -10.63 8.36
C ALA A 95 -12.10 -11.16 9.62
N LYS A 96 -12.22 -12.47 9.89
CA LYS A 96 -11.51 -13.17 10.98
C LYS A 96 -10.00 -13.26 10.77
N ASN A 97 -9.52 -13.04 9.54
CA ASN A 97 -8.10 -13.16 9.16
C ASN A 97 -7.39 -11.81 9.05
N ALA A 98 -8.13 -10.70 9.08
CA ALA A 98 -7.57 -9.35 9.18
C ALA A 98 -6.99 -9.16 10.59
N ARG A 99 -5.68 -8.92 10.69
CA ARG A 99 -5.00 -8.66 11.96
C ARG A 99 -3.87 -7.65 11.71
N PHE A 100 -3.57 -6.84 12.72
CA PHE A 100 -2.59 -5.75 12.64
C PHE A 100 -3.06 -4.58 11.76
N MET A 101 -3.58 -3.54 12.42
CA MET A 101 -3.59 -2.15 11.91
C MET A 101 -2.32 -1.51 12.46
N ALA A 102 -1.36 -1.13 11.63
CA ALA A 102 -0.29 -0.27 12.12
C ALA A 102 -0.92 1.04 12.61
N SER A 103 -0.75 1.37 13.90
CA SER A 103 -1.37 2.53 14.58
C SER A 103 -0.93 3.90 14.04
N LEU A 104 -0.16 3.93 12.95
CA LEU A 104 0.32 5.12 12.24
C LEU A 104 -0.79 5.82 11.41
N TRP A 105 -2.06 5.51 11.66
CA TRP A 105 -3.21 6.03 10.91
C TRP A 105 -3.71 7.39 11.43
N TYR A 106 -3.37 7.78 12.67
CA TYR A 106 -4.08 8.87 13.34
C TYR A 106 -3.62 10.31 13.01
N GLU A 107 -2.62 10.51 12.15
CA GLU A 107 -2.11 11.88 11.88
C GLU A 107 -1.95 12.25 10.39
N LEU A 108 -2.11 11.30 9.45
CA LEU A 108 -1.76 11.53 8.03
C LEU A 108 -2.86 11.12 7.02
N ALA A 109 -4.12 10.96 7.41
CA ALA A 109 -5.16 10.47 6.49
C ALA A 109 -5.50 11.39 5.30
N GLU A 110 -5.00 12.63 5.26
CA GLU A 110 -5.24 13.57 4.16
C GLU A 110 -4.37 13.31 2.90
N PRO A 111 -3.07 12.95 2.97
CA PRO A 111 -2.26 12.71 1.77
C PRO A 111 -2.15 11.23 1.34
N PHE A 112 -2.62 10.24 2.10
CA PHE A 112 -2.43 8.81 1.75
C PHE A 112 -3.50 8.22 0.81
N PHE A 113 -4.55 8.99 0.49
CA PHE A 113 -5.28 8.83 -0.77
C PHE A 113 -4.51 9.47 -1.94
N THR A 114 -3.18 9.40 -1.90
CA THR A 114 -2.35 9.88 -2.99
C THR A 114 -2.61 8.98 -4.18
N ARG A 115 -3.27 9.57 -5.17
CA ARG A 115 -3.02 9.36 -6.59
C ARG A 115 -1.52 9.13 -6.82
N ILE A 116 -1.08 7.89 -6.66
CA ILE A 116 0.11 7.40 -7.36
C ILE A 116 -0.34 7.44 -8.81
N ARG A 117 0.27 8.36 -9.56
CA ARG A 117 -0.28 8.92 -10.80
C ARG A 117 -0.85 7.87 -11.74
#